data_AF-A0A7K3ZXY2-F1
#
_entry.id   AF-A0A7K3ZXY2-F1
#
_cell.length_a   1.000
_cell.length_b   1.000
_cell.length_c   1.000
_cell.angle_alpha   90.00
_cell.angle_beta   90.00
_cell.angle_gamma   90.00
#
_symmetry.space_group_name_H-M   'P 1'
#
loop_
_entity.id
_entity.type
_entity.pdbx_description
1 polymer ?
#
loop_
_entity_poly.entity_id
_entity_poly.type
_entity_poly.pdbx_seq_one_letter_code
_entity_poly.pdbx_strand_id
1 'polypeptide(L)'
;MVSAMEIYMLLPKTNCKKCGLPTCMAFAVGLLGREKKIEECTPLIEEKKYEAKLNKLREVMAPLESASETGLIIHPEKCFGCGNCVVACPVNVAADPTHCGVGLGPQSDKVILKIEDGVVVANNLEECKRFGPGRVLCNACTATCPSKAIEFV
;
A
#
# COMPACT_ATOMS: atom_id res chain seq x y z
N MET A 1 -9.56 0.35 5.28
CA MET A 1 -9.36 1.12 4.02
C MET A 1 -9.65 2.56 4.33
N VAL A 2 -8.65 3.43 4.21
CA VAL A 2 -8.79 4.86 4.47
C VAL A 2 -9.52 5.50 3.29
N SER A 3 -10.53 6.32 3.55
CA SER A 3 -11.24 7.05 2.51
C SER A 3 -10.80 8.53 2.44
N ALA A 4 -10.96 9.14 1.27
CA ALA A 4 -10.73 10.58 1.11
C ALA A 4 -11.61 11.42 2.06
N MET A 5 -12.79 10.91 2.41
CA MET A 5 -13.70 11.56 3.36
C MET A 5 -13.14 11.53 4.78
N GLU A 6 -12.56 10.41 5.23
CA GLU A 6 -11.92 10.30 6.55
C GLU A 6 -10.75 11.27 6.67
N ILE A 7 -9.91 11.35 5.63
CA ILE A 7 -8.81 12.33 5.56
C ILE A 7 -9.38 13.75 5.64
N TYR A 8 -10.39 14.07 4.82
CA TYR A 8 -11.03 15.38 4.79
C TYR A 8 -11.60 15.79 6.16
N MET A 9 -12.17 14.85 6.92
CA MET A 9 -12.70 15.11 8.27
C MET A 9 -11.61 15.55 9.25
N LEU A 10 -10.37 15.14 9.03
CA LEU A 10 -9.19 15.51 9.83
C LEU A 10 -8.49 16.77 9.31
N LEU A 11 -8.93 17.37 8.21
CA LEU A 11 -8.36 18.63 7.73
C LEU A 11 -8.96 19.87 8.45
N PRO A 12 -8.31 21.04 8.31
CA PRO A 12 -8.83 22.32 8.81
C PRO A 12 -10.13 22.80 8.13
N LYS A 13 -10.42 22.30 6.92
CA LYS A 13 -11.61 22.67 6.09
C LYS A 13 -11.74 24.17 5.79
N THR A 14 -10.62 24.88 5.73
CA THR A 14 -10.59 26.34 5.45
C THR A 14 -10.66 26.67 3.96
N ASN A 15 -10.40 25.71 3.07
CA ASN A 15 -10.28 25.93 1.61
C ASN A 15 -9.36 27.11 1.25
N CYS A 16 -8.33 27.37 2.05
CA CYS A 16 -7.47 28.56 1.92
C CYS A 16 -6.53 28.56 0.69
N LYS A 17 -6.42 27.44 -0.03
CA LYS A 17 -5.56 27.26 -1.22
C LYS A 17 -4.05 27.40 -0.98
N LYS A 18 -3.58 27.49 0.27
CA LYS A 18 -2.14 27.58 0.61
C LYS A 18 -1.32 26.36 0.12
N CYS A 19 -1.95 25.19 -0.03
CA CYS A 19 -1.33 23.98 -0.58
C CYS A 19 -1.37 23.89 -2.12
N GLY A 20 -1.83 24.94 -2.81
CA GLY A 20 -1.96 24.99 -4.27
C GLY A 20 -3.21 24.30 -4.84
N LEU A 21 -4.07 23.71 -4.01
CA LEU A 21 -5.29 23.03 -4.44
C LEU A 21 -6.56 23.87 -4.15
N PRO A 22 -7.62 23.75 -4.98
CA PRO A 22 -8.79 24.61 -4.89
C PRO A 22 -9.64 24.37 -3.64
N THR A 23 -9.61 23.17 -3.07
CA THR A 23 -10.39 22.77 -1.88
C THR A 23 -9.60 21.84 -0.96
N CYS A 24 -9.97 21.79 0.31
CA CYS A 24 -9.44 20.80 1.25
C CYS A 24 -9.82 19.36 0.84
N MET A 25 -10.94 19.17 0.14
CA MET A 25 -11.31 17.85 -0.39
C MET A 25 -10.34 17.41 -1.50
N ALA A 26 -9.95 18.31 -2.41
CA ALA A 26 -8.93 18.02 -3.41
C ALA A 26 -7.59 17.64 -2.74
N PHE A 27 -7.22 18.33 -1.66
CA PHE A 27 -6.05 17.96 -0.87
C PHE A 27 -6.18 16.57 -0.23
N ALA A 28 -7.35 16.23 0.30
CA ALA A 28 -7.60 14.90 0.87
C ALA A 28 -7.48 13.78 -0.18
N VAL A 29 -7.97 14.01 -1.40
CA VAL A 29 -7.81 13.08 -2.53
C VAL A 29 -6.32 12.97 -2.94
N GLY A 30 -5.61 14.10 -3.01
CA GLY A 30 -4.17 14.11 -3.30
C GLY A 30 -3.33 13.37 -2.25
N LEU A 31 -3.68 13.50 -0.96
CA LEU A 31 -3.05 12.72 0.12
C LEU A 31 -3.32 11.22 -0.04
N LEU A 32 -4.57 10.84 -0.34
CA LEU A 32 -4.94 9.43 -0.56
C LEU A 32 -4.19 8.82 -1.76
N GLY A 33 -4.01 9.59 -2.83
CA GLY A 33 -3.26 9.18 -4.02
C GLY A 33 -1.74 9.29 -3.89
N ARG A 34 -1.22 9.74 -2.74
CA ARG A 34 0.20 10.07 -2.51
C ARG A 34 0.78 11.13 -3.46
N GLU A 35 -0.07 11.92 -4.09
CA GLU A 35 0.30 13.08 -4.92
C GLU A 35 0.68 14.29 -4.06
N LYS A 36 0.26 14.28 -2.79
CA LYS A 36 0.51 15.33 -1.80
C LYS A 36 1.02 14.74 -0.49
N LYS A 37 1.76 15.56 0.27
CA LYS A 37 2.25 15.27 1.61
C LYS A 37 1.49 16.08 2.67
N ILE A 38 1.38 15.55 3.89
CA ILE A 38 0.66 16.19 5.00
C ILE A 38 1.23 17.59 5.28
N GLU A 39 2.56 17.74 5.17
CA GLU A 39 3.32 18.95 5.43
C GLU A 39 2.95 20.12 4.51
N GLU A 40 2.34 19.84 3.35
CA GLU A 40 1.91 20.89 2.41
C GLU A 40 0.67 21.66 2.89
N CYS A 41 -0.01 21.20 3.94
CA CYS A 41 -1.13 21.93 4.54
C CYS A 41 -0.65 22.91 5.62
N THR A 42 -0.22 24.11 5.23
CA THR A 42 0.28 25.15 6.16
C THR A 42 -0.60 25.37 7.40
N PRO A 43 -1.94 25.55 7.29
CA PRO A 43 -2.80 25.74 8.47
C PRO A 43 -2.77 24.55 9.44
N LEU A 44 -2.66 23.33 8.92
CA LEU A 44 -2.66 22.11 9.73
C LEU A 44 -1.35 21.95 10.52
N ILE A 45 -0.23 22.44 9.98
CA ILE A 45 1.10 22.33 10.60
C ILE A 45 1.35 23.47 11.59
N GLU A 46 0.98 24.72 11.24
CA GLU A 46 1.35 25.90 12.03
C GLU A 46 0.36 26.22 13.16
N GLU A 47 -0.94 25.92 12.98
CA GLU A 47 -1.95 26.30 13.96
C GLU A 47 -2.11 25.21 15.03
N LYS A 48 -1.62 25.49 16.25
CA LYS A 48 -1.69 24.57 17.41
C LYS A 48 -3.07 23.96 17.67
N LYS A 49 -4.16 24.68 17.36
CA LYS A 49 -5.53 24.17 17.54
C LYS A 49 -5.86 22.93 16.70
N TYR A 50 -5.07 22.61 15.67
CA TYR A 50 -5.25 21.41 14.85
C TYR A 50 -4.27 20.28 15.16
N GLU A 51 -3.44 20.41 16.20
CA GLU A 51 -2.44 19.41 16.58
C GLU A 51 -3.05 18.01 16.78
N ALA A 52 -4.19 17.92 17.47
CA ALA A 52 -4.91 16.65 17.65
C ALA A 52 -5.39 16.04 16.31
N LYS A 53 -5.79 16.87 15.36
CA LYS A 53 -6.19 16.42 14.02
C LYS A 53 -4.98 15.95 13.21
N LEU A 54 -3.86 16.66 13.30
CA LEU A 54 -2.60 16.31 12.64
C LEU A 54 -2.09 14.94 13.12
N ASN A 55 -2.07 14.72 14.43
CA ASN A 55 -1.64 13.43 15.01
C ASN A 55 -2.52 12.28 14.51
N LYS A 56 -3.85 12.46 14.57
CA LYS A 56 -4.79 11.45 14.07
C LYS A 56 -4.69 11.23 12.56
N LEU A 57 -4.41 12.27 11.78
CA LEU A 57 -4.20 12.14 10.35
C LEU A 57 -2.97 11.29 10.05
N ARG A 58 -1.87 11.50 10.77
CA ARG A 58 -0.65 10.68 10.65
C ARG A 58 -0.91 9.23 10.99
N GLU A 59 -1.64 8.95 12.07
CA GLU A 59 -2.00 7.57 12.45
C GLU A 59 -2.82 6.87 11.35
N VAL A 60 -3.82 7.56 10.80
CA VAL A 60 -4.66 7.01 9.74
C VAL A 60 -3.87 6.83 8.43
N MET A 61 -2.91 7.71 8.14
CA MET A 61 -2.09 7.63 6.93
C MET A 61 -0.90 6.67 7.04
N ALA A 62 -0.45 6.30 8.25
CA ALA A 62 0.72 5.44 8.44
C ALA A 62 0.69 4.12 7.64
N PRO A 63 -0.44 3.39 7.52
CA PRO A 63 -0.49 2.20 6.67
C PRO A 63 -0.24 2.51 5.19
N LEU A 64 -0.71 3.66 4.70
CA LEU A 64 -0.46 4.10 3.33
C LEU A 64 1.01 4.45 3.11
N GLU A 65 1.79 4.84 4.12
CA GLU A 65 3.22 5.07 3.95
C GLU A 65 4.02 3.76 3.86
N SER A 66 3.59 2.73 4.60
CA SER A 66 4.24 1.41 4.60
C SER A 66 3.93 0.54 3.38
N ALA A 67 2.89 0.91 2.62
CA ALA A 67 2.47 0.14 1.46
C ALA A 67 3.31 0.43 0.22
N SER A 68 3.63 -0.62 -0.53
CA SER A 68 4.22 -0.49 -1.87
C SER A 68 3.28 0.24 -2.85
N GLU A 69 3.77 0.52 -4.07
CA GLU A 69 3.01 1.16 -5.15
C GLU A 69 1.76 0.36 -5.57
N THR A 70 1.73 -0.94 -5.26
CA THR A 70 0.59 -1.83 -5.53
C THR A 70 -0.45 -1.84 -4.40
N GLY A 71 -0.18 -1.08 -3.33
CA GLY A 71 -0.92 -1.12 -2.07
C GLY A 71 -0.53 -2.30 -1.16
N LEU A 72 0.43 -3.15 -1.56
CA LEU A 72 0.85 -4.31 -0.79
C LEU A 72 1.59 -3.88 0.49
N ILE A 73 1.15 -4.36 1.64
CA ILE A 73 1.86 -4.30 2.92
C ILE A 73 2.26 -5.74 3.29
N ILE A 74 3.51 -5.91 3.70
CA ILE A 74 4.02 -7.16 4.28
C ILE A 74 4.31 -6.88 5.75
N HIS A 75 3.85 -7.79 6.61
CA HIS A 75 4.04 -7.83 8.06
C HIS A 75 5.03 -8.96 8.40
N PRO A 76 6.35 -8.71 8.41
CA PRO A 76 7.37 -9.75 8.58
C PRO A 76 7.18 -10.55 9.86
N GLU A 77 6.72 -9.91 10.93
CA GLU A 77 6.51 -10.50 12.25
C GLU A 77 5.40 -11.56 12.30
N LYS A 78 4.52 -11.59 11.28
CA LYS A 78 3.47 -12.60 11.11
C LYS A 78 3.84 -13.64 10.06
N CYS A 79 4.91 -13.44 9.29
CA CYS A 79 5.27 -14.33 8.20
C CYS A 79 6.06 -15.52 8.73
N PHE A 80 5.66 -16.74 8.34
CA PHE A 80 6.41 -17.96 8.65
C PHE A 80 6.94 -18.67 7.39
N GLY A 81 7.01 -17.96 6.25
CA GLY A 81 7.75 -18.42 5.08
C GLY A 81 7.11 -19.55 4.26
N CYS A 82 5.82 -19.84 4.43
CA CYS A 82 5.18 -20.98 3.75
C CYS A 82 5.14 -20.93 2.21
N GLY A 83 5.39 -19.77 1.59
CA GLY A 83 5.42 -19.64 0.12
C GLY A 83 4.06 -19.69 -0.58
N ASN A 84 2.94 -19.83 0.12
CA ASN A 84 1.61 -19.89 -0.51
C ASN A 84 1.32 -18.68 -1.42
N CYS A 85 1.71 -17.48 -0.98
CA CYS A 85 1.55 -16.25 -1.76
C CYS A 85 2.44 -16.21 -3.01
N VAL A 86 3.56 -16.93 -3.00
CA VAL A 86 4.52 -17.03 -4.11
C VAL A 86 3.95 -17.95 -5.20
N VAL A 87 3.41 -19.11 -4.83
CA VAL A 87 2.90 -20.10 -5.80
C VAL A 87 1.45 -19.84 -6.24
N ALA A 88 0.63 -19.20 -5.40
CA ALA A 88 -0.73 -18.81 -5.78
C ALA A 88 -0.78 -17.56 -6.68
N CYS A 89 0.33 -16.81 -6.78
CA CYS A 89 0.37 -15.61 -7.59
C CYS A 89 0.38 -15.97 -9.09
N PRO A 90 -0.63 -15.55 -9.87
CA PRO A 90 -0.68 -15.88 -11.29
C PRO A 90 0.47 -15.25 -12.09
N VAL A 91 1.02 -14.12 -11.61
CA VAL A 91 2.18 -13.47 -12.24
C VAL A 91 3.45 -14.29 -12.00
N ASN A 92 3.65 -14.80 -10.77
CA ASN A 92 4.78 -15.69 -10.49
C ASN A 92 4.68 -16.99 -11.29
N VAL A 93 3.51 -17.62 -11.35
CA VAL A 93 3.30 -18.85 -12.13
C VAL A 93 3.57 -18.62 -13.62
N ALA A 94 3.17 -17.48 -14.17
CA ALA A 94 3.47 -17.14 -15.56
C ALA A 94 4.97 -16.86 -15.79
N ALA A 95 5.64 -16.23 -14.84
CA ALA A 95 7.07 -15.90 -14.92
C ALA A 95 8.00 -17.09 -14.68
N ASP A 96 7.56 -18.10 -13.93
CA ASP A 96 8.31 -19.32 -13.60
C ASP A 96 7.40 -20.57 -13.58
N PRO A 97 6.93 -21.02 -14.77
CA PRO A 97 5.96 -22.12 -14.87
C PRO A 97 6.53 -23.48 -14.46
N THR A 98 7.85 -23.66 -14.51
CA THR A 98 8.52 -24.93 -14.19
C THR A 98 8.81 -25.11 -12.70
N HIS A 99 8.75 -24.04 -11.89
CA HIS A 99 8.89 -24.10 -10.43
C HIS A 99 7.65 -23.60 -9.71
N CYS A 100 7.32 -22.31 -9.83
CA CYS A 100 6.13 -21.76 -9.19
C CYS A 100 4.87 -22.48 -9.66
N GLY A 101 4.78 -22.80 -10.96
CA GLY A 101 3.65 -23.53 -11.54
C GLY A 101 3.45 -24.96 -11.02
N VAL A 102 4.47 -25.56 -10.41
CA VAL A 102 4.41 -26.91 -9.80
C VAL A 102 4.48 -26.86 -8.27
N GLY A 103 4.32 -25.68 -7.66
CA GLY A 103 4.28 -25.51 -6.20
C GLY A 103 5.64 -25.38 -5.52
N LEU A 104 6.72 -25.15 -6.28
CA LEU A 104 8.06 -24.89 -5.76
C LEU A 104 8.37 -23.40 -5.69
N GLY A 105 9.36 -23.03 -4.88
CA GLY A 105 9.90 -21.67 -4.85
C GLY A 105 10.54 -21.27 -6.19
N PRO A 106 10.52 -19.97 -6.54
CA PRO A 106 11.01 -19.48 -7.82
C PRO A 106 12.52 -19.67 -7.97
N GLN A 107 12.97 -19.96 -9.19
CA GLN A 107 14.37 -19.82 -9.61
C GLN A 107 14.59 -18.55 -10.44
N SER A 108 13.52 -17.97 -10.97
CA SER A 108 13.56 -16.74 -11.76
C SER A 108 13.47 -15.50 -10.86
N ASP A 109 14.34 -14.52 -11.08
CA ASP A 109 14.24 -13.19 -10.45
C ASP A 109 13.14 -12.30 -11.03
N LYS A 110 12.40 -12.77 -12.05
CA LYS A 110 11.31 -12.00 -12.68
C LYS A 110 10.01 -12.05 -11.88
N VAL A 111 9.96 -12.82 -10.80
CA VAL A 111 8.79 -12.96 -9.93
C VAL A 111 8.54 -11.72 -9.07
N ILE A 112 7.29 -11.56 -8.63
CA ILE A 112 6.85 -10.41 -7.83
C ILE A 112 6.95 -10.66 -6.32
N LEU A 113 6.93 -11.92 -5.91
CA LEU A 113 7.08 -12.37 -4.52
C LEU A 113 8.07 -13.53 -4.45
N LYS A 114 8.92 -13.54 -3.42
CA LYS A 114 9.83 -14.64 -3.09
C LYS A 114 9.92 -14.80 -1.57
N ILE A 115 10.42 -15.94 -1.10
CA ILE A 115 10.74 -16.15 0.31
C ILE A 115 12.24 -15.95 0.50
N GLU A 116 12.63 -15.01 1.34
CA GLU A 116 14.01 -14.74 1.74
C GLU A 116 14.09 -14.77 3.27
N ASP A 117 15.07 -15.48 3.81
CA ASP A 117 15.28 -15.61 5.26
C ASP A 117 14.00 -15.99 6.05
N GLY A 118 13.15 -16.83 5.45
CA GLY A 118 11.90 -17.31 6.05
C GLY A 118 10.74 -16.31 5.99
N VAL A 119 10.90 -15.17 5.32
CA VAL A 119 9.89 -14.11 5.18
C VAL A 119 9.59 -13.86 3.71
N VAL A 120 8.33 -13.56 3.40
CA VAL A 120 7.95 -13.11 2.06
C VAL A 120 8.50 -11.72 1.80
N VAL A 121 9.15 -11.52 0.65
CA VAL A 121 9.61 -10.20 0.20
C VAL A 121 9.03 -9.88 -1.17
N ALA A 122 8.80 -8.59 -1.39
CA ALA A 122 8.41 -8.06 -2.67
C ALA A 122 9.65 -7.85 -3.56
N ASN A 123 9.50 -8.08 -4.86
CA ASN A 123 10.59 -7.95 -5.82
C ASN A 123 10.16 -7.09 -7.02
N ASN A 124 9.73 -7.69 -8.13
CA ASN A 124 9.36 -6.98 -9.35
C ASN A 124 7.89 -6.51 -9.33
N LEU A 125 7.52 -5.62 -8.40
CA LEU A 125 6.12 -5.23 -8.20
C LEU A 125 5.45 -4.52 -9.38
N GLU A 126 6.22 -4.04 -10.36
CA GLU A 126 5.70 -3.44 -11.60
C GLU A 126 4.85 -4.45 -12.41
N GLU A 127 5.16 -5.74 -12.32
CA GLU A 127 4.40 -6.82 -12.98
C GLU A 127 3.15 -7.23 -12.19
N CYS A 128 2.97 -6.71 -10.97
CA CYS A 128 1.79 -7.00 -10.18
C CYS A 128 0.54 -6.49 -10.90
N LYS A 129 -0.53 -7.31 -10.96
CA LYS A 129 -1.81 -6.89 -11.54
C LYS A 129 -2.43 -5.66 -10.88
N ARG A 130 -1.96 -5.27 -9.69
CA ARG A 130 -2.40 -4.08 -8.97
C ARG A 130 -1.55 -2.83 -9.26
N PHE A 131 -0.48 -2.95 -10.05
CA PHE A 131 0.38 -1.84 -10.42
C PHE A 131 -0.28 -0.97 -11.51
N GLY A 132 -0.01 0.33 -11.45
CA GLY A 132 -0.35 1.29 -12.51
C GLY A 132 -1.84 1.65 -12.64
N PRO A 133 -2.18 2.48 -13.64
CA PRO A 133 -3.53 3.03 -13.85
C PRO A 133 -4.56 1.98 -14.30
N GLY A 134 -4.10 0.89 -14.94
CA GLY A 134 -4.94 -0.24 -15.39
C GLY A 134 -5.12 -1.34 -14.33
N ARG A 135 -4.83 -1.06 -13.06
CA ARG A 135 -4.80 -2.05 -11.99
C ARG A 135 -6.11 -2.81 -11.84
N VAL A 136 -5.99 -4.12 -11.72
CA VAL A 136 -7.10 -5.03 -11.40
C VAL A 136 -7.07 -5.31 -9.89
N LEU A 137 -8.24 -5.42 -9.27
CA LEU A 137 -8.40 -5.78 -7.86
C LEU A 137 -8.09 -7.27 -7.63
N CYS A 138 -6.83 -7.66 -7.81
CA CYS A 138 -6.32 -8.98 -7.45
C CYS A 138 -6.08 -9.07 -5.93
N ASN A 139 -6.39 -10.22 -5.33
CA ASN A 139 -6.16 -10.52 -3.92
C ASN A 139 -5.57 -11.93 -3.69
N ALA A 140 -4.99 -12.57 -4.71
CA ALA A 140 -4.53 -13.97 -4.62
C ALA A 140 -3.56 -14.22 -3.45
N CYS A 141 -2.56 -13.35 -3.27
CA CYS A 141 -1.57 -13.48 -2.20
C CYS A 141 -2.16 -13.27 -0.80
N THR A 142 -3.13 -12.36 -0.64
CA THR A 142 -3.76 -12.09 0.67
C THR A 142 -4.82 -13.13 1.01
N ALA A 143 -5.56 -13.63 0.02
CA ALA A 143 -6.57 -14.66 0.18
C ALA A 143 -5.97 -16.02 0.61
N THR A 144 -4.76 -16.33 0.14
CA THR A 144 -4.07 -17.59 0.47
C THR A 144 -3.18 -17.50 1.71
N CYS A 145 -2.95 -16.29 2.26
CA CYS A 145 -2.02 -16.09 3.36
C CYS A 145 -2.63 -16.58 4.69
N PRO A 146 -2.17 -17.71 5.27
CA PRO A 146 -2.79 -18.27 6.46
C PRO A 146 -2.55 -17.40 7.71
N SER A 147 -1.39 -16.74 7.80
CA SER A 147 -1.05 -15.86 8.93
C SER A 147 -1.56 -14.44 8.79
N LYS A 148 -2.18 -14.08 7.65
CA LYS A 148 -2.54 -12.69 7.33
C LYS A 148 -1.33 -11.74 7.45
N ALA A 149 -0.14 -12.22 7.08
CA ALA A 149 1.09 -11.45 7.02
C ALA A 149 1.15 -10.49 5.82
N ILE A 150 0.17 -10.52 4.93
CA ILE A 150 0.10 -9.67 3.75
C ILE A 150 -1.30 -9.07 3.66
N GLU A 151 -1.39 -7.77 3.38
CA GLU A 151 -2.64 -7.09 3.10
C GLU A 151 -2.51 -6.05 1.98
N PHE A 152 -3.65 -5.58 1.48
CA PHE A 152 -3.72 -4.46 0.54
C PHE A 152 -4.44 -3.29 1.19
N VAL A 153 -3.92 -2.08 1.00
CA VAL A 153 -4.56 -0.81 1.39
C VAL A 153 -5.07 -0.01 0.20
#